data_AF-A0A3F3H0W6-F1
#
_entry.id   AF-A0A3F3H0W6-F1
#
_cell.length_a   1.000
_cell.length_b   1.000
_cell.length_c   1.000
_cell.angle_alpha   90.00
_cell.angle_beta   90.00
_cell.angle_gamma   90.00
#
_symmetry.space_group_name_H-M   'P 1'
#
loop_
_entity.id
_entity.type
_entity.pdbx_description
1 polymer ?
#
loop_
_entity_poly.entity_id
_entity_poly.type
_entity_poly.pdbx_seq_one_letter_code
_entity_poly.pdbx_strand_id
1 'polypeptide(L)'
;MLSREKLLNLKEQYMTDPQSLAKIDMVIQTLAALDHQQLPLHRLPNLLEDVKSLSRHPERLLLDAALAELRETLIVNYGLWFLPNTDWVKDLARFAGPRPIVELMAGNAALSAALEAQGHVVKAVDNLDWSGQDNERPVPWTTVSKQAALTAVKESLRKADDPNSQPIFVMAWAPDTSDDDWQILQYLRSQSQPFHLIVIGEKNGATNSKQFWQEADLELNDVLNQHYRAFDMIQDAVYLVH
;
A
#
# COMPACT_ATOMS: atom_id res chain seq x y z
N MET A 1 -17.72 7.00 -5.95
CA MET A 1 -16.92 5.95 -6.62
C MET A 1 -16.73 6.21 -8.10
N LEU A 2 -15.46 6.16 -8.50
CA LEU A 2 -14.99 6.41 -9.86
C LEU A 2 -15.25 5.18 -10.73
N SER A 3 -16.11 5.32 -11.75
CA SER A 3 -16.45 4.24 -12.68
C SER A 3 -15.67 4.34 -14.01
N ARG A 4 -15.63 3.23 -14.75
CA ARG A 4 -15.08 3.19 -16.12
C ARG A 4 -15.78 4.14 -17.07
N GLU A 5 -17.11 4.13 -17.02
CA GLU A 5 -17.93 5.03 -17.84
C GLU A 5 -17.61 6.49 -17.53
N LYS A 6 -17.50 6.86 -16.24
CA LYS A 6 -17.12 8.21 -15.82
C LYS A 6 -15.73 8.59 -16.37
N LEU A 7 -14.75 7.68 -16.29
CA LEU A 7 -13.41 7.91 -16.83
C LEU A 7 -13.38 8.06 -18.36
N LEU A 8 -14.18 7.28 -19.10
CA LEU A 8 -14.27 7.39 -20.56
C LEU A 8 -14.92 8.72 -20.99
N ASN A 9 -15.99 9.14 -20.30
CA ASN A 9 -16.62 10.44 -20.54
C ASN A 9 -15.66 11.60 -20.24
N LEU A 10 -14.90 11.51 -19.13
CA LEU A 10 -13.85 12.49 -18.82
C LEU A 10 -12.75 12.47 -19.89
N LYS A 11 -12.34 11.29 -20.38
CA LYS A 11 -11.32 11.17 -21.44
C LYS A 11 -11.72 11.95 -22.70
N GLU A 12 -12.98 11.83 -23.11
CA GLU A 12 -13.53 12.60 -24.23
C GLU A 12 -13.57 14.10 -23.92
N GLN A 13 -14.03 14.48 -22.73
CA GLN A 13 -14.13 15.88 -22.31
C GLN A 13 -12.77 16.60 -22.27
N TYR A 14 -11.71 15.91 -21.84
CA TYR A 14 -10.37 16.49 -21.67
C TYR A 14 -9.38 16.08 -22.78
N MET A 15 -9.88 15.62 -23.95
CA MET A 15 -9.05 15.10 -25.04
C MET A 15 -8.01 16.10 -25.59
N THR A 16 -8.23 17.41 -25.40
CA THR A 16 -7.34 18.49 -25.84
C THR A 16 -6.42 19.01 -24.74
N ASP A 17 -6.50 18.47 -23.52
CA ASP A 17 -5.63 18.79 -22.39
C ASP A 17 -4.71 17.59 -22.08
N PRO A 18 -3.46 17.59 -22.59
CA PRO A 18 -2.56 16.44 -22.45
C PRO A 18 -2.25 16.05 -21.00
N GLN A 19 -2.24 17.02 -20.08
CA GLN A 19 -1.94 16.75 -18.67
C GLN A 19 -3.10 16.01 -18.01
N SER A 20 -4.33 16.47 -18.22
CA SER A 20 -5.54 15.83 -17.74
C SER A 20 -5.72 14.44 -18.36
N LEU A 21 -5.52 14.34 -19.68
CA LEU A 21 -5.62 13.08 -20.42
C LEU A 21 -4.62 12.03 -19.90
N ALA A 22 -3.37 12.41 -19.60
CA ALA A 22 -2.38 11.50 -19.05
C ALA A 22 -2.76 10.95 -17.67
N LYS A 23 -3.36 11.78 -16.79
CA LYS A 23 -3.89 11.31 -15.49
C LYS A 23 -5.02 10.31 -15.68
N ILE A 24 -5.98 10.61 -16.56
CA ILE A 24 -7.13 9.74 -16.86
C ILE A 24 -6.65 8.40 -17.41
N ASP A 25 -5.74 8.41 -18.39
CA ASP A 25 -5.23 7.20 -19.02
C ASP A 25 -4.48 6.31 -18.02
N MET A 26 -3.68 6.90 -17.13
CA MET A 26 -2.99 6.14 -16.10
C MET A 26 -3.96 5.47 -15.13
N VAL A 27 -5.03 6.17 -14.71
CA VAL A 27 -6.06 5.57 -13.85
C VAL A 27 -6.83 4.46 -14.57
N ILE A 28 -7.15 4.65 -15.86
CA ILE A 28 -7.78 3.61 -16.68
C ILE A 28 -6.89 2.36 -16.74
N GLN A 29 -5.60 2.53 -17.03
CA GLN A 29 -4.64 1.41 -17.10
C GLN A 29 -4.48 0.72 -15.76
N THR A 30 -4.35 1.48 -14.67
CA THR A 30 -4.25 0.93 -13.31
C THR A 30 -5.44 0.05 -12.99
N LEU A 31 -6.66 0.59 -13.08
CA LEU A 31 -7.85 -0.21 -12.79
C LEU A 31 -7.94 -1.45 -13.70
N ALA A 32 -7.42 -1.38 -14.95
CA ALA A 32 -7.51 -2.51 -15.90
C ALA A 32 -6.55 -3.63 -15.52
N ALA A 33 -5.39 -3.28 -14.97
CA ALA A 33 -4.49 -4.26 -14.34
C ALA A 33 -5.16 -4.88 -13.10
N LEU A 34 -5.80 -4.06 -12.26
CA LEU A 34 -6.44 -4.54 -11.03
C LEU A 34 -7.62 -5.50 -11.33
N ASP A 35 -8.37 -5.29 -12.42
CA ASP A 35 -9.43 -6.19 -12.89
C ASP A 35 -8.90 -7.62 -13.17
N HIS A 36 -7.59 -7.75 -13.40
CA HIS A 36 -6.88 -9.02 -13.62
C HIS A 36 -5.98 -9.42 -12.44
N GLN A 37 -6.16 -8.82 -11.25
CA GLN A 37 -5.30 -9.02 -10.08
C GLN A 37 -3.81 -8.78 -10.38
N GLN A 38 -3.53 -7.74 -11.17
CA GLN A 38 -2.19 -7.30 -11.51
C GLN A 38 -1.97 -5.87 -10.99
N LEU A 39 -0.76 -5.59 -10.51
CA LEU A 39 -0.39 -4.24 -10.12
C LEU A 39 -0.12 -3.37 -11.35
N PRO A 40 -0.37 -2.05 -11.28
CA PRO A 40 0.12 -1.14 -12.30
C PRO A 40 1.65 -1.24 -12.42
N LEU A 41 2.17 -1.01 -13.63
CA LEU A 41 3.61 -1.09 -13.88
C LEU A 41 4.37 -0.01 -13.11
N HIS A 42 3.89 1.23 -13.19
CA HIS A 42 4.49 2.42 -12.61
C HIS A 42 3.57 3.03 -11.54
N ARG A 43 4.15 3.86 -10.65
CA ARG A 43 3.35 4.67 -9.73
C ARG A 43 2.43 5.63 -10.48
N LEU A 44 1.25 5.88 -9.91
CA LEU A 44 0.40 6.97 -10.36
C LEU A 44 1.11 8.32 -10.15
N PRO A 45 0.87 9.33 -11.01
CA PRO A 45 1.26 10.70 -10.70
C PRO A 45 0.41 11.23 -9.53
N ASN A 46 0.78 12.40 -9.00
CA ASN A 46 -0.15 13.13 -8.13
C ASN A 46 -1.41 13.47 -8.95
N LEU A 47 -2.54 12.89 -8.58
CA LEU A 47 -3.79 13.03 -9.33
C LEU A 47 -4.46 14.36 -9.04
N LEU A 48 -4.33 14.84 -7.80
CA LEU A 48 -5.05 16.00 -7.32
C LEU A 48 -4.30 17.30 -7.62
N GLU A 49 -5.07 18.31 -7.96
CA GLU A 49 -4.61 19.66 -8.24
C GLU A 49 -4.50 20.45 -6.94
N ASP A 50 -3.46 21.28 -6.82
CA ASP A 50 -3.43 22.25 -5.73
C ASP A 50 -4.38 23.44 -6.02
N VAL A 51 -4.71 24.21 -4.96
CA VAL A 51 -5.62 25.35 -5.05
C VAL A 51 -5.16 26.39 -6.09
N LYS A 52 -3.85 26.58 -6.26
CA LYS A 52 -3.32 27.55 -7.23
C LYS A 52 -3.51 27.04 -8.66
N SER A 53 -3.35 25.74 -8.88
CA SER A 53 -3.58 25.09 -10.17
C SER A 53 -5.06 25.19 -10.56
N LEU A 54 -5.98 24.81 -9.66
CA LEU A 54 -7.43 24.93 -9.91
C LEU A 54 -7.88 26.37 -10.12
N SER A 55 -7.27 27.35 -9.44
CA SER A 55 -7.58 28.77 -9.69
C SER A 55 -7.20 29.24 -11.10
N ARG A 56 -6.17 28.63 -11.70
CA ARG A 56 -5.74 28.92 -13.08
C ARG A 56 -6.49 28.09 -14.11
N HIS A 57 -6.92 26.89 -13.72
CA HIS A 57 -7.57 25.89 -14.56
C HIS A 57 -8.88 25.41 -13.93
N PRO A 58 -9.88 26.29 -13.72
CA PRO A 58 -11.13 25.93 -13.06
C PRO A 58 -11.91 24.86 -13.83
N GLU A 59 -11.68 24.73 -15.13
CA GLU A 59 -12.23 23.66 -15.96
C GLU A 59 -11.86 22.26 -15.47
N ARG A 60 -10.73 22.10 -14.77
CA ARG A 60 -10.27 20.80 -14.24
C ARG A 60 -10.93 20.38 -12.93
N LEU A 61 -11.77 21.23 -12.34
CA LEU A 61 -12.42 20.94 -11.05
C LEU A 61 -13.25 19.64 -11.09
N LEU A 62 -13.93 19.37 -12.20
CA LEU A 62 -14.70 18.14 -12.36
C LEU A 62 -13.80 16.89 -12.43
N LEU A 63 -12.63 17.01 -13.07
CA LEU A 63 -11.65 15.93 -13.12
C LEU A 63 -11.04 15.70 -11.74
N ASP A 64 -10.62 16.76 -11.06
CA ASP A 64 -10.03 16.69 -9.72
C ASP A 64 -10.96 15.98 -8.72
N ALA A 65 -12.23 16.40 -8.67
CA ALA A 65 -13.25 15.76 -7.85
C ALA A 65 -13.47 14.28 -8.21
N ALA A 66 -13.42 13.93 -9.51
CA ALA A 66 -13.55 12.54 -9.93
C ALA A 66 -12.35 11.67 -9.53
N LEU A 67 -11.13 12.18 -9.69
CA LEU A 67 -9.92 11.45 -9.35
C LEU A 67 -9.74 11.28 -7.83
N ALA A 68 -10.28 12.20 -7.02
CA ALA A 68 -10.33 12.06 -5.56
C ALA A 68 -11.11 10.82 -5.09
N GLU A 69 -12.04 10.30 -5.91
CA GLU A 69 -12.81 9.07 -5.60
C GLU A 69 -12.03 7.78 -5.90
N LEU A 70 -10.79 7.86 -6.41
CA LEU A 70 -10.02 6.67 -6.76
C LEU A 70 -9.75 5.79 -5.53
N ARG A 71 -9.37 6.36 -4.38
CA ARG A 71 -9.07 5.57 -3.17
C ARG A 71 -10.28 4.76 -2.70
N GLU A 72 -11.46 5.37 -2.65
CA GLU A 72 -12.71 4.68 -2.35
C GLU A 72 -12.93 3.51 -3.32
N THR A 73 -12.67 3.74 -4.61
CA THR A 73 -12.78 2.70 -5.65
C THR A 73 -11.79 1.54 -5.43
N LEU A 74 -10.54 1.84 -5.03
CA LEU A 74 -9.53 0.84 -4.72
C LEU A 74 -9.93 -0.03 -3.53
N ILE A 75 -10.42 0.59 -2.46
CA ILE A 75 -10.86 -0.10 -1.25
C ILE A 75 -12.09 -0.95 -1.53
N VAL A 76 -13.16 -0.34 -2.04
CA VAL A 76 -14.46 -1.01 -2.20
C VAL A 76 -14.40 -2.13 -3.23
N ASN A 77 -13.76 -1.92 -4.38
CA ASN A 77 -13.79 -2.89 -5.47
C ASN A 77 -12.65 -3.93 -5.40
N TYR A 78 -11.49 -3.55 -4.86
CA TYR A 78 -10.30 -4.39 -4.89
C TYR A 78 -9.75 -4.75 -3.51
N GLY A 79 -10.29 -4.18 -2.42
CA GLY A 79 -9.78 -4.37 -1.06
C GLY A 79 -8.32 -3.94 -0.93
N LEU A 80 -7.98 -2.80 -1.54
CA LEU A 80 -6.64 -2.22 -1.53
C LEU A 80 -6.67 -0.86 -0.82
N TRP A 81 -6.10 -0.81 0.39
CA TRP A 81 -5.95 0.42 1.17
C TRP A 81 -4.71 1.23 0.78
N PHE A 82 -3.72 0.58 0.18
CA PHE A 82 -2.60 1.21 -0.50
C PHE A 82 -2.45 0.62 -1.92
N LEU A 83 -1.86 1.38 -2.83
CA LEU A 83 -1.64 0.95 -4.21
C LEU A 83 -0.14 0.73 -4.48
N PRO A 84 0.37 -0.51 -4.38
CA PRO A 84 1.72 -0.80 -4.86
C PRO A 84 1.77 -0.78 -6.39
N ASN A 85 2.98 -0.66 -6.92
CA ASN A 85 3.26 -0.80 -8.34
C ASN A 85 4.44 -1.75 -8.56
N THR A 86 4.53 -2.31 -9.76
CA THR A 86 5.51 -3.34 -10.09
C THR A 86 6.95 -2.88 -9.91
N ASP A 87 7.26 -1.61 -10.22
CA ASP A 87 8.62 -1.07 -10.02
C ASP A 87 8.99 -0.98 -8.54
N TRP A 88 8.07 -0.53 -7.69
CA TRP A 88 8.29 -0.54 -6.24
C TRP A 88 8.45 -1.95 -5.67
N VAL A 89 7.67 -2.92 -6.15
CA VAL A 89 7.83 -4.33 -5.74
C VAL A 89 9.24 -4.84 -6.05
N LYS A 90 9.85 -4.42 -7.17
CA LYS A 90 11.24 -4.76 -7.50
C LYS A 90 12.24 -4.11 -6.54
N ASP A 91 11.97 -2.90 -6.06
CA ASP A 91 12.82 -2.25 -5.07
C ASP A 91 12.76 -2.96 -3.72
N LEU A 92 11.55 -3.33 -3.28
CA LEU A 92 11.36 -4.13 -2.08
C LEU A 92 12.02 -5.51 -2.18
N ALA A 93 11.83 -6.21 -3.30
CA ALA A 93 12.49 -7.47 -3.63
C ALA A 93 14.02 -7.36 -3.54
N ARG A 94 14.59 -6.32 -4.15
CA ARG A 94 16.04 -6.06 -4.12
C ARG A 94 16.53 -5.76 -2.70
N PHE A 95 15.80 -4.95 -1.95
CA PHE A 95 16.10 -4.64 -0.55
C PHE A 95 16.05 -5.91 0.30
N ALA A 96 15.06 -6.78 0.06
CA ALA A 96 14.91 -8.02 0.79
C ALA A 96 16.03 -9.02 0.51
N GLY A 97 16.49 -9.07 -0.73
CA GLY A 97 17.42 -10.10 -1.17
C GLY A 97 16.79 -11.49 -1.00
N PRO A 98 17.52 -12.49 -0.48
CA PRO A 98 16.98 -13.84 -0.30
C PRO A 98 16.09 -13.99 0.94
N ARG A 99 15.96 -12.96 1.77
CA ARG A 99 15.23 -13.05 3.04
C ARG A 99 13.72 -13.24 2.77
N PRO A 100 13.04 -14.08 3.54
CA PRO A 100 11.59 -14.22 3.43
C PRO A 100 10.89 -12.93 3.86
N ILE A 101 9.71 -12.68 3.32
CA ILE A 101 8.88 -11.53 3.67
C ILE A 101 7.63 -12.01 4.41
N VAL A 102 7.25 -11.33 5.48
CA VAL A 102 5.98 -11.52 6.17
C VAL A 102 5.18 -10.23 6.01
N GLU A 103 4.16 -10.26 5.15
CA GLU A 103 3.22 -9.15 4.99
C GLU A 103 2.18 -9.24 6.11
N LEU A 104 2.19 -8.25 6.98
CA LEU A 104 1.29 -8.09 8.11
C LEU A 104 0.12 -7.18 7.70
N MET A 105 -1.09 -7.54 8.12
CA MET A 105 -2.31 -6.79 7.77
C MET A 105 -2.46 -6.70 6.24
N ALA A 106 -2.27 -7.84 5.58
CA ALA A 106 -2.11 -7.94 4.13
C ALA A 106 -3.37 -7.57 3.33
N GLY A 107 -4.54 -7.44 3.94
CA GLY A 107 -5.80 -7.26 3.23
C GLY A 107 -6.02 -8.36 2.19
N ASN A 108 -6.22 -7.98 0.92
CA ASN A 108 -6.31 -8.92 -0.21
C ASN A 108 -4.94 -9.43 -0.72
N ALA A 109 -3.83 -9.11 -0.05
CA ALA A 109 -2.49 -9.65 -0.29
C ALA A 109 -1.95 -9.43 -1.72
N ALA A 110 -2.28 -8.29 -2.33
CA ALA A 110 -1.80 -7.93 -3.66
C ALA A 110 -0.28 -7.76 -3.71
N LEU A 111 0.35 -7.23 -2.64
CA LEU A 111 1.80 -7.13 -2.55
C LEU A 111 2.45 -8.51 -2.45
N SER A 112 1.96 -9.39 -1.57
CA SER A 112 2.44 -10.77 -1.50
C SER A 112 2.35 -11.49 -2.84
N ALA A 113 1.20 -11.41 -3.53
CA ALA A 113 1.03 -12.04 -4.84
C ALA A 113 2.05 -11.52 -5.86
N ALA A 114 2.34 -10.22 -5.88
CA ALA A 114 3.30 -9.61 -6.79
C ALA A 114 4.77 -10.00 -6.46
N LEU A 115 5.11 -10.15 -5.18
CA LEU A 115 6.43 -10.61 -4.73
C LEU A 115 6.64 -12.11 -5.05
N GLU A 116 5.62 -12.95 -4.81
CA GLU A 116 5.63 -14.37 -5.16
C GLU A 116 5.80 -14.58 -6.67
N ALA A 117 5.14 -13.76 -7.50
CA ALA A 117 5.31 -13.78 -8.95
C ALA A 117 6.75 -13.44 -9.40
N GLN A 118 7.53 -12.77 -8.56
CA GLN A 118 8.97 -12.51 -8.76
C GLN A 118 9.87 -13.57 -8.11
N GLY A 119 9.31 -14.62 -7.52
CA GLY A 119 10.03 -15.74 -6.90
C GLY A 119 10.45 -15.53 -5.45
N HIS A 120 9.94 -14.50 -4.77
CA HIS A 120 10.19 -14.31 -3.34
C HIS A 120 9.35 -15.27 -2.48
N VAL A 121 9.92 -15.67 -1.35
CA VAL A 121 9.19 -16.42 -0.32
C VAL A 121 8.42 -15.43 0.54
N VAL A 122 7.09 -15.46 0.48
CA VAL A 122 6.23 -14.53 1.21
C VAL A 122 5.18 -15.27 2.04
N LYS A 123 4.86 -14.71 3.20
CA LYS A 123 3.71 -15.12 4.03
C LYS A 123 2.80 -13.92 4.23
N ALA A 124 1.64 -13.93 3.58
CA ALA A 124 0.58 -12.96 3.81
C ALA A 124 -0.23 -13.31 5.07
N VAL A 125 -0.47 -12.33 5.93
CA VAL A 125 -1.18 -12.49 7.21
C VAL A 125 -2.18 -11.37 7.41
N ASP A 126 -3.42 -11.73 7.70
CA ASP A 126 -4.49 -10.79 8.00
C ASP A 126 -5.55 -11.46 8.89
N ASN A 127 -6.26 -10.71 9.73
CA ASN A 127 -7.39 -11.26 10.51
C ASN A 127 -8.72 -11.23 9.73
N LEU A 128 -8.79 -10.47 8.63
CA LEU A 128 -9.94 -10.25 7.76
C LEU A 128 -11.16 -9.64 8.49
N ASP A 129 -10.92 -8.92 9.59
CA ASP A 129 -11.99 -8.30 10.39
C ASP A 129 -12.64 -7.09 9.69
N TRP A 130 -12.03 -6.62 8.60
CA TRP A 130 -12.57 -5.62 7.67
C TRP A 130 -13.61 -6.18 6.68
N SER A 131 -13.77 -7.51 6.59
CA SER A 131 -14.76 -8.15 5.72
C SER A 131 -16.18 -7.66 6.06
N GLY A 132 -16.89 -7.12 5.07
CA GLY A 132 -18.26 -6.59 5.27
C GLY A 132 -18.31 -5.15 5.79
N GLN A 133 -17.16 -4.47 5.86
CA GLN A 133 -17.07 -3.02 6.08
C GLN A 133 -17.04 -2.30 4.71
N ASP A 134 -15.91 -1.68 4.34
CA ASP A 134 -15.76 -0.95 3.08
C ASP A 134 -15.71 -1.87 1.86
N ASN A 135 -15.19 -3.08 2.03
CA ASN A 135 -15.22 -4.14 1.02
C ASN A 135 -16.14 -5.27 1.51
N GLU A 136 -17.21 -5.55 0.74
CA GLU A 136 -18.24 -6.49 1.17
C GLU A 136 -17.72 -7.94 1.28
N ARG A 137 -16.74 -8.32 0.46
CA ARG A 137 -16.18 -9.68 0.40
C ARG A 137 -14.71 -9.68 0.00
N PRO A 138 -13.80 -10.12 0.87
CA PRO A 138 -12.40 -10.32 0.53
C PRO A 138 -12.24 -11.24 -0.69
N VAL A 139 -11.38 -10.84 -1.63
CA VAL A 139 -10.97 -11.66 -2.78
C VAL A 139 -9.44 -11.62 -2.84
N PRO A 140 -8.75 -12.40 -1.98
CA PRO A 140 -7.30 -12.40 -1.94
C PRO A 140 -6.66 -12.79 -3.28
N TRP A 141 -5.56 -12.14 -3.61
CA TRP A 141 -4.79 -12.39 -4.84
C TRP A 141 -3.84 -13.58 -4.68
N THR A 142 -3.51 -13.93 -3.43
CA THR A 142 -2.77 -15.13 -3.05
C THR A 142 -3.30 -15.66 -1.70
N THR A 143 -2.68 -16.72 -1.18
CA THR A 143 -3.06 -17.33 0.09
C THR A 143 -2.82 -16.37 1.26
N VAL A 144 -3.87 -16.09 2.03
CA VAL A 144 -3.80 -15.30 3.27
C VAL A 144 -3.95 -16.21 4.48
N SER A 145 -2.96 -16.19 5.37
CA SER A 145 -3.05 -16.86 6.66
C SER A 145 -3.95 -16.05 7.59
N LYS A 146 -5.18 -16.54 7.85
CA LYS A 146 -6.11 -15.88 8.76
C LYS A 146 -5.66 -15.96 10.23
N GLN A 147 -4.92 -14.96 10.71
CA GLN A 147 -4.45 -14.87 12.09
C GLN A 147 -4.05 -13.44 12.47
N ALA A 148 -3.89 -13.17 13.77
CA ALA A 148 -3.37 -11.89 14.25
C ALA A 148 -1.91 -11.68 13.82
N ALA A 149 -1.58 -10.45 13.43
CA ALA A 149 -0.25 -10.07 12.95
C ALA A 149 0.84 -10.35 14.00
N LEU A 150 0.61 -10.01 15.27
CA LEU A 150 1.57 -10.29 16.35
C LEU A 150 1.87 -11.78 16.53
N THR A 151 0.89 -12.65 16.31
CA THR A 151 1.09 -14.11 16.35
C THR A 151 2.04 -14.53 15.23
N ALA A 152 1.83 -14.05 14.01
CA ALA A 152 2.70 -14.37 12.89
C ALA A 152 4.13 -13.86 13.07
N VAL A 153 4.33 -12.69 13.67
CA VAL A 153 5.66 -12.17 14.04
C VAL A 153 6.37 -13.14 15.00
N LYS A 154 5.70 -13.52 16.08
CA LYS A 154 6.21 -14.50 17.07
C LYS A 154 6.58 -15.84 16.44
N GLU A 155 5.72 -16.37 15.58
CA GLU A 155 5.97 -17.63 14.87
C GLU A 155 7.17 -17.54 13.93
N SER A 156 7.30 -16.43 13.21
CA SER A 156 8.34 -16.27 12.18
C SER A 156 9.72 -16.10 12.82
N LEU A 157 9.80 -15.39 13.95
CA LEU A 157 11.05 -15.26 14.72
C LEU A 157 11.48 -16.56 15.38
N ARG A 158 10.55 -17.41 15.84
CA ARG A 158 10.90 -18.74 16.40
C ARG A 158 11.49 -19.70 15.39
N LYS A 159 11.17 -19.54 14.10
CA LYS A 159 11.65 -20.41 13.01
C LYS A 159 13.00 -19.97 12.43
N ALA A 160 13.47 -18.77 12.77
CA ALA A 160 14.72 -18.25 12.26
C ALA A 160 15.88 -18.75 13.13
N ASP A 161 16.48 -19.87 12.73
CA ASP A 161 17.67 -20.44 13.40
C ASP A 161 18.95 -19.63 13.12
N ASP A 162 18.96 -18.83 12.05
CA ASP A 162 20.06 -17.95 11.63
C ASP A 162 19.62 -16.48 11.62
N PRO A 163 20.31 -15.58 12.34
CA PRO A 163 20.04 -14.14 12.33
C PRO A 163 20.05 -13.50 10.93
N ASN A 164 20.84 -14.03 9.99
CA ASN A 164 20.88 -13.52 8.61
C ASN A 164 19.71 -14.02 7.74
N SER A 165 18.96 -15.00 8.26
CA SER A 165 17.77 -15.58 7.63
C SER A 165 16.47 -15.03 8.23
N GLN A 166 16.56 -14.01 9.08
CA GLN A 166 15.37 -13.38 9.63
C GLN A 166 14.47 -12.78 8.54
N PRO A 167 13.14 -12.91 8.72
CA PRO A 167 12.19 -12.32 7.80
C PRO A 167 12.23 -10.79 7.85
N ILE A 168 11.83 -10.18 6.75
CA ILE A 168 11.44 -8.77 6.73
C ILE A 168 9.94 -8.71 6.98
N PHE A 169 9.54 -7.93 7.98
CA PHE A 169 8.14 -7.63 8.23
C PHE A 169 7.75 -6.41 7.42
N VAL A 170 6.67 -6.51 6.66
CA VAL A 170 6.09 -5.40 5.90
C VAL A 170 4.69 -5.18 6.40
N MET A 171 4.38 -3.96 6.82
CA MET A 171 3.07 -3.56 7.30
C MET A 171 2.61 -2.37 6.46
N ALA A 172 1.60 -2.59 5.63
CA ALA A 172 1.08 -1.54 4.76
C ALA A 172 -0.32 -1.15 5.22
N TRP A 173 -0.52 0.13 5.53
CA TRP A 173 -1.83 0.68 5.83
C TRP A 173 -2.53 -0.03 7.00
N ALA A 174 -1.81 -0.20 8.12
CA ALA A 174 -2.42 -0.68 9.35
C ALA A 174 -3.57 0.25 9.78
N PRO A 175 -4.68 -0.28 10.32
CA PRO A 175 -5.76 0.55 10.83
C PRO A 175 -5.28 1.38 12.03
N ASP A 176 -5.79 2.61 12.15
CA ASP A 176 -5.50 3.53 13.26
C ASP A 176 -6.43 3.32 14.48
N THR A 177 -7.34 2.35 14.39
CA THR A 177 -8.37 2.05 15.39
C THR A 177 -7.93 1.02 16.44
N SER A 178 -6.77 0.38 16.26
CA SER A 178 -6.14 -0.50 17.25
C SER A 178 -4.68 -0.10 17.49
N ASP A 179 -4.05 -0.70 18.49
CA ASP A 179 -2.63 -0.52 18.84
C ASP A 179 -1.76 -1.75 18.45
N ASP A 180 -2.27 -2.61 17.56
CA ASP A 180 -1.59 -3.85 17.16
C ASP A 180 -0.20 -3.57 16.56
N ASP A 181 -0.07 -2.48 15.80
CA ASP A 181 1.19 -2.04 15.21
C ASP A 181 2.26 -1.69 16.26
N TRP A 182 1.85 -0.98 17.31
CA TRP A 182 2.68 -0.62 18.43
C TRP A 182 3.08 -1.84 19.25
N GLN A 183 2.14 -2.76 19.49
CA GLN A 183 2.43 -4.02 20.18
C GLN A 183 3.44 -4.89 19.40
N ILE A 184 3.35 -4.90 18.06
CA ILE A 184 4.32 -5.55 17.18
C ILE A 184 5.70 -4.91 17.32
N LEU A 185 5.79 -3.58 17.23
CA LEU A 185 7.06 -2.87 17.37
C LEU A 185 7.70 -3.12 18.75
N GLN A 186 6.92 -3.04 19.82
CA GLN A 186 7.40 -3.33 21.18
C GLN A 186 7.91 -4.77 21.31
N TYR A 187 7.18 -5.73 20.74
CA TYR A 187 7.62 -7.11 20.75
C TYR A 187 8.94 -7.29 19.99
N LEU A 188 9.08 -6.71 18.81
CA LEU A 188 10.32 -6.74 18.02
C LEU A 188 11.49 -6.11 18.78
N ARG A 189 11.31 -4.94 19.39
CA ARG A 189 12.31 -4.24 20.22
C ARG A 189 12.72 -5.02 21.47
N SER A 190 11.83 -5.87 22.00
CA SER A 190 12.15 -6.73 23.14
C SER A 190 13.01 -7.96 22.78
N GLN A 191 13.20 -8.25 21.49
CA GLN A 191 14.06 -9.34 21.05
C GLN A 191 15.53 -8.92 21.09
N SER A 192 16.42 -9.89 21.35
CA SER A 192 17.86 -9.64 21.38
C SER A 192 18.50 -9.53 19.99
N GLN A 193 17.81 -10.00 18.96
CA GLN A 193 18.29 -9.99 17.59
C GLN A 193 17.76 -8.76 16.85
N PRO A 194 18.53 -8.19 15.89
CA PRO A 194 18.04 -7.09 15.08
C PRO A 194 16.83 -7.53 14.24
N PHE A 195 15.93 -6.61 13.93
CA PHE A 195 14.76 -6.86 13.09
C PHE A 195 14.69 -5.88 11.93
N HIS A 196 13.88 -6.20 10.92
CA HIS A 196 13.57 -5.29 9.83
C HIS A 196 12.05 -5.15 9.73
N LEU A 197 11.54 -3.97 10.11
CA LEU A 197 10.14 -3.61 9.95
C LEU A 197 10.04 -2.49 8.92
N ILE A 198 9.29 -2.73 7.86
CA ILE A 198 8.94 -1.75 6.83
C ILE A 198 7.49 -1.35 7.05
N VAL A 199 7.23 -0.05 7.17
CA VAL A 199 5.88 0.49 7.28
C VAL A 199 5.56 1.37 6.08
N ILE A 200 4.41 1.14 5.48
CA ILE A 200 3.85 1.99 4.42
C ILE A 200 2.60 2.68 4.99
N GLY A 201 2.65 3.99 5.12
CA GLY A 201 1.54 4.76 5.67
C GLY A 201 1.83 6.25 5.78
N GLU A 202 0.86 7.00 6.28
CA GLU A 202 0.89 8.43 6.51
C GLU A 202 1.19 8.73 7.99
N LYS A 203 2.38 9.28 8.24
CA LYS A 203 2.80 9.65 9.59
C LYS A 203 1.84 10.67 10.21
N ASN A 204 1.25 10.31 11.35
CA ASN A 204 0.25 11.11 12.06
C ASN A 204 -1.01 11.44 11.24
N GLY A 205 -1.37 10.56 10.30
CA GLY A 205 -2.53 10.72 9.43
C GLY A 205 -3.48 9.53 9.50
N ALA A 206 -3.87 9.01 8.34
CA ALA A 206 -4.95 8.03 8.20
C ALA A 206 -4.58 6.55 8.48
N THR A 207 -3.34 6.27 8.87
CA THR A 207 -2.82 4.90 9.03
C THR A 207 -2.13 4.76 10.37
N ASN A 208 -2.03 3.53 10.88
CA ASN A 208 -1.31 3.18 12.10
C ASN A 208 -1.80 3.93 13.35
N SER A 209 -1.54 3.38 14.53
CA SER A 209 -1.91 4.03 15.78
C SER A 209 -1.12 5.32 15.98
N LYS A 210 -1.74 6.30 16.63
CA LYS A 210 -1.04 7.53 17.04
C LYS A 210 0.19 7.23 17.91
N GLN A 211 0.08 6.22 18.78
CA GLN A 211 1.19 5.82 19.65
C GLN A 211 2.37 5.27 18.84
N PHE A 212 2.11 4.44 17.83
CA PHE A 212 3.14 3.97 16.91
C PHE A 212 3.90 5.15 16.29
N TRP A 213 3.19 6.12 15.70
CA TRP A 213 3.86 7.26 15.04
C TRP A 213 4.65 8.18 15.96
N GLN A 214 4.26 8.25 17.23
CA GLN A 214 4.94 9.08 18.22
C GLN A 214 6.22 8.45 18.74
N GLU A 215 6.26 7.12 18.84
CA GLU A 215 7.29 6.36 19.56
C GLU A 215 8.19 5.51 18.65
N ALA A 216 7.83 5.37 17.37
CA ALA A 216 8.64 4.70 16.36
C ALA A 216 9.84 5.58 15.96
N ASP A 217 11.02 4.96 15.87
CA ASP A 217 12.16 5.58 15.20
C ASP A 217 12.03 5.29 13.69
N LEU A 218 11.85 6.36 12.91
CA LEU A 218 11.47 6.27 11.49
C LEU A 218 12.61 6.75 10.61
N GLU A 219 13.06 5.88 9.71
CA GLU A 219 13.98 6.22 8.65
C GLU A 219 13.25 6.24 7.30
N LEU A 220 13.26 7.40 6.64
CA LEU A 220 12.84 7.51 5.25
C LEU A 220 13.94 6.93 4.35
N ASN A 221 13.70 5.76 3.79
CA ASN A 221 14.67 5.07 2.96
C ASN A 221 14.52 5.47 1.48
N ASP A 222 15.54 6.09 0.91
CA ASP A 222 15.50 6.58 -0.49
C ASP A 222 15.27 5.46 -1.51
N VAL A 223 15.84 4.28 -1.28
CA VAL A 223 15.71 3.13 -2.20
C VAL A 223 14.27 2.65 -2.24
N LEU A 224 13.63 2.48 -1.07
CA LEU A 224 12.24 2.03 -0.99
C LEU A 224 11.23 3.12 -1.40
N ASN A 225 11.62 4.40 -1.40
CA ASN A 225 10.76 5.49 -1.86
C ASN A 225 11.00 5.92 -3.31
N GLN A 226 11.99 5.36 -4.01
CA GLN A 226 12.33 5.76 -5.39
C GLN A 226 11.12 5.65 -6.34
N HIS A 227 10.44 4.50 -6.32
CA HIS A 227 9.25 4.23 -7.14
C HIS A 227 7.94 4.23 -6.34
N TYR A 228 7.96 4.74 -5.11
CA TYR A 228 6.75 4.93 -4.30
C TYR A 228 6.42 6.42 -4.15
N ARG A 229 5.13 6.77 -4.21
CA ARG A 229 4.64 8.11 -3.90
C ARG A 229 3.12 8.06 -3.72
N ALA A 230 2.60 8.85 -2.79
CA ALA A 230 1.19 9.19 -2.71
C ALA A 230 0.63 9.70 -4.06
N PHE A 231 -0.58 9.26 -4.39
CA PHE A 231 -1.30 9.67 -5.60
C PHE A 231 -2.46 10.63 -5.30
N ASP A 232 -2.83 10.80 -4.04
CA ASP A 232 -3.94 11.63 -3.57
C ASP A 232 -3.55 12.44 -2.31
N MET A 233 -4.55 12.82 -1.50
CA MET A 233 -4.35 13.65 -0.31
C MET A 233 -3.55 12.96 0.80
N ILE A 234 -3.60 11.63 0.88
CA ILE A 234 -2.92 10.88 1.95
C ILE A 234 -1.44 10.80 1.60
N GLN A 235 -0.60 11.40 2.44
CA GLN A 235 0.84 11.52 2.22
C GLN A 235 1.59 10.26 2.66
N ASP A 236 1.19 9.10 2.12
CA ASP A 236 1.85 7.83 2.37
C ASP A 236 3.31 7.86 1.93
N ALA A 237 4.18 7.30 2.76
CA ALA A 237 5.58 7.03 2.45
C ALA A 237 6.01 5.67 3.00
N VAL A 238 7.19 5.21 2.58
CA VAL A 238 7.79 3.97 3.08
C VAL A 238 8.85 4.29 4.12
N TYR A 239 8.72 3.69 5.31
CA TYR A 239 9.63 3.87 6.43
C TYR A 239 10.29 2.55 6.79
N LEU A 240 11.59 2.58 7.08
CA LEU A 240 12.21 1.59 7.93
C LEU A 240 11.98 1.99 9.39
N VAL A 241 11.67 1.02 10.24
CA VAL A 241 11.30 1.24 11.63
C VAL A 241 12.20 0.43 12.54
N HIS A 242 12.73 1.11 13.57
CA HIS A 242 13.67 0.58 14.56
C HIS A 242 13.12 0.71 15.98
#